data_AF-A0A5N9AE64-F1
#
_entry.id   AF-A0A5N9AE64-F1
#
_cell.length_a   1.000
_cell.length_b   1.000
_cell.length_c   1.000
_cell.angle_alpha   90.00
_cell.angle_beta   90.00
_cell.angle_gamma   90.00
#
_symmetry.space_group_name_H-M   'P 1'
#
loop_
_entity.id
_entity.type
_entity.pdbx_description
1 polymer ?
#
loop_
_entity_poly.entity_id
_entity_poly.type
_entity_poly.pdbx_seq_one_letter_code
_entity_poly.pdbx_strand_id
1 'polypeptide(L)' 'MATTGNEWLALNQEAIIEPDLPICDPHHHFWDFRTERSPYERYMLHELSADVGGVTIYYQLFL' A
#
# COMPACT_ATOMS: atom_id res chain seq x y z
N MET A 1 -2.12 19.35 -13.15
CA MET A 1 -1.96 19.53 -11.69
C MET A 1 -1.10 18.38 -11.21
N ALA A 2 0.06 18.68 -10.63
CA ALA A 2 0.88 17.64 -10.02
C ALA A 2 0.14 17.14 -8.77
N THR A 3 -0.20 15.87 -8.73
CA THR A 3 -0.82 15.21 -7.58
C THR A 3 0.19 15.19 -6.44
N THR A 4 0.05 16.06 -5.45
CA THR A 4 1.00 16.25 -4.35
C THR A 4 0.80 15.25 -3.20
N GLY A 5 0.20 14.09 -3.46
CA GLY A 5 -0.11 13.08 -2.45
C GLY A 5 -1.07 12.01 -2.97
N ASN A 6 -1.86 11.42 -2.08
CA ASN A 6 -2.71 10.25 -2.33
C ASN A 6 -3.95 10.51 -3.22
N GLU A 7 -4.08 11.68 -3.84
CA GLU A 7 -5.20 12.01 -4.73
C GLU A 7 -5.37 11.01 -5.90
N TRP A 8 -4.27 10.39 -6.32
CA TRP A 8 -4.29 9.37 -7.36
C TRP A 8 -5.09 8.11 -6.97
N LEU A 9 -5.24 7.81 -5.67
CA LEU A 9 -6.05 6.68 -5.19
C LEU A 9 -7.54 6.83 -5.52
N ALA A 10 -8.00 8.06 -5.74
CA ALA A 10 -9.38 8.34 -6.09
C ALA A 10 -9.66 8.22 -7.60
N LEU A 11 -8.64 7.99 -8.44
CA LEU A 11 -8.81 7.99 -9.89
C LEU A 11 -9.64 6.80 -10.39
N ASN A 12 -9.54 5.64 -9.73
CA ASN A 12 -10.30 4.44 -10.06
C ASN A 12 -10.74 3.74 -8.78
N GLN A 13 -12.00 3.31 -8.74
CA GLN A 13 -12.60 2.57 -7.63
C GLN A 13 -13.26 1.32 -8.22
N GLU A 14 -12.84 0.16 -7.73
CA GLU A 14 -13.29 -1.14 -8.21
C GLU A 14 -13.87 -1.96 -7.05
N ALA A 15 -14.87 -2.79 -7.35
CA ALA A 15 -15.40 -3.71 -6.36
C ALA A 15 -14.39 -4.82 -6.06
N ILE A 16 -14.30 -5.25 -4.79
CA ILE A 16 -13.44 -6.37 -4.40
C ILE A 16 -13.96 -7.65 -5.07
N ILE A 17 -13.09 -8.31 -5.81
CA ILE A 17 -13.33 -9.62 -6.39
C ILE A 17 -12.99 -10.66 -5.33
N GLU A 18 -13.91 -11.60 -5.07
CA GLU A 18 -13.70 -12.71 -4.13
C GLU A 18 -13.18 -12.26 -2.75
N PRO A 19 -13.97 -11.46 -1.99
CA PRO A 19 -13.52 -10.83 -0.74
C PRO A 19 -13.07 -11.83 0.34
N ASP A 20 -13.54 -13.08 0.26
CA ASP A 20 -13.21 -14.14 1.21
C ASP A 20 -11.96 -14.95 0.81
N LEU A 21 -11.36 -14.68 -0.35
CA LEU A 21 -10.17 -15.41 -0.81
C LEU A 21 -8.94 -14.95 0.01
N PRO A 22 -8.25 -15.88 0.71
CA PRO A 22 -7.04 -15.53 1.44
C PRO A 22 -5.91 -15.12 0.49
N ILE A 23 -5.35 -13.93 0.71
CA ILE A 23 -4.20 -13.43 -0.06
C ILE A 23 -2.92 -13.57 0.78
N CYS A 24 -1.84 -13.99 0.13
CA CYS A 24 -0.49 -13.95 0.66
C CYS A 24 0.28 -12.87 -0.10
N ASP A 25 0.82 -11.87 0.61
CA ASP A 25 1.77 -10.92 0.03
C ASP A 25 3.19 -11.43 0.31
N PRO A 26 3.88 -12.00 -0.71
CA PRO A 26 5.16 -12.65 -0.50
C PRO A 26 6.33 -11.67 -0.40
N HIS A 27 6.14 -10.36 -0.64
CA HIS A 27 7.26 -9.44 -0.69
C HIS A 27 6.84 -7.98 -0.59
N HIS A 28 7.23 -7.33 0.51
CA HIS A 28 7.01 -5.90 0.69
C HIS A 28 8.29 -5.17 1.14
N HIS A 29 8.51 -3.98 0.59
CA HIS A 29 9.66 -3.14 0.93
C HIS A 29 9.23 -1.91 1.73
N PHE A 30 10.06 -1.55 2.71
CA PHE A 30 9.91 -0.32 3.49
C PHE A 30 11.05 0.63 3.21
N TRP A 31 10.80 1.92 3.44
CA TRP A 31 11.81 2.96 3.32
C TRP A 31 11.50 4.10 4.29
N ASP A 32 12.54 4.75 4.83
CA ASP A 32 12.37 5.90 5.76
C ASP A 32 12.95 7.19 5.17
N PHE A 33 13.94 7.08 4.25
CA PHE A 33 14.69 8.24 3.73
C PHE A 33 14.97 8.13 2.23
N ARG A 34 13.91 8.09 1.41
CA ARG A 34 14.01 8.08 -0.06
C ARG A 34 13.80 9.48 -0.65
N THR A 35 14.73 10.38 -0.36
CA THR A 35 14.65 11.82 -0.67
C THR A 35 14.46 12.16 -2.16
N GLU A 36 14.85 11.25 -3.06
CA GLU A 36 14.65 11.38 -4.51
C GLU A 36 13.18 11.27 -4.94
N ARG A 37 12.25 10.93 -4.03
CA ARG A 37 10.88 10.52 -4.35
C ARG A 37 9.80 11.31 -3.60
N SER A 38 10.01 12.61 -3.38
CA SER A 38 8.97 13.49 -2.82
C SER A 38 7.67 13.43 -3.65
N PRO A 39 6.49 13.21 -3.02
CA PRO A 39 6.22 13.22 -1.57
C PRO A 39 6.33 11.85 -0.85
N TYR A 40 6.67 10.77 -1.55
CA TYR A 40 6.70 9.39 -1.02
C TYR A 40 8.08 8.98 -0.49
N GLU A 41 8.68 9.83 0.34
CA GLU A 41 10.04 9.65 0.85
C GLU A 41 10.14 8.60 1.97
N ARG A 42 8.99 8.16 2.50
CA ARG A 42 8.85 7.18 3.58
C ARG A 42 7.64 6.27 3.35
N TYR A 43 7.78 5.01 3.72
CA TYR A 43 6.72 4.02 3.83
C TYR A 43 7.13 2.89 4.79
N MET A 44 6.39 2.76 5.88
CA MET A 44 6.69 1.88 7.01
C MET A 44 5.50 0.96 7.34
N LEU A 45 5.73 -0.01 8.23
CA LEU A 45 4.73 -1.04 8.57
C LEU A 45 3.35 -0.51 8.96
N HIS A 46 3.28 0.58 9.73
CA HIS A 46 1.99 1.16 10.14
C HIS A 46 1.23 1.80 8.98
N GLU A 47 1.93 2.28 7.95
CA GLU A 47 1.34 2.83 6.73
C GLU A 47 0.80 1.69 5.88
N LEU A 48 1.59 0.62 5.68
CA LEU A 48 1.10 -0.61 5.05
C LEU A 48 -0.13 -1.16 5.77
N SER A 49 -0.11 -1.23 7.10
CA SER A 49 -1.25 -1.72 7.89
C SER A 49 -2.51 -0.88 7.69
N ALA A 50 -2.39 0.42 7.44
CA ALA A 50 -3.53 1.29 7.15
C ALA A 50 -4.08 1.02 5.74
N ASP A 51 -3.19 0.80 4.77
CA ASP A 51 -3.56 0.57 3.37
C ASP A 51 -4.24 -0.80 3.15
N VAL A 52 -3.84 -1.84 3.90
CA VAL A 52 -4.38 -3.21 3.76
C VAL A 52 -5.68 -3.44 4.52
N GLY A 53 -6.16 -2.46 5.30
CA GLY A 53 -7.32 -2.59 6.20
C GLY A 53 -8.69 -2.94 5.56
N GLY A 54 -8.73 -3.23 4.25
CA GLY A 54 -9.92 -3.67 3.51
C GLY A 54 -9.78 -5.03 2.80
N VAL A 55 -8.62 -5.68 2.85
CA VAL A 55 -8.36 -7.00 2.24
C VAL A 55 -7.74 -7.93 3.26
N THR A 56 -8.11 -9.22 3.23
CA THR A 56 -7.58 -10.19 4.18
C THR A 56 -6.24 -10.74 3.69
N ILE A 57 -5.14 -10.09 4.12
CA ILE A 57 -3.78 -10.61 3.94
C ILE A 57 -3.44 -11.53 5.12
N TYR A 58 -3.15 -12.80 4.84
CA TYR A 58 -2.87 -13.81 5.86
C TYR A 58 -1.40 -13.90 6.22
N TYR A 59 -0.52 -13.68 5.25
CA TYR A 59 0.92 -13.72 5.43
C TYR A 59 1.56 -12.55 4.70
N GLN A 60 2.47 -11.88 5.39
CA GLN A 60 3.32 -10.82 4.85
C GLN A 60 4.77 -11.23 5.07
N LEU A 61 5.56 -11.25 4.00
CA LEU A 61 7.02 -11.39 4.09
C LEU A 61 7.68 -10.03 3.88
N PHE A 62 8.66 -9.73 4.73
CA PHE A 62 9.51 -8.54 4.62
C PHE A 62 10.92 -9.00 4.20
N LEU A 63 11.41 -8.48 3.09
CA LEU A 63 12.74 -8.78 2.53
C LEU A 63 13.54 -7.50 2.28
#